data_AF-A0AAW0LWM5-F1
#
_entry.id   AF-A0AAW0LWM5-F1
#
_cell.length_a   1.000
_cell.length_b   1.000
_cell.length_c   1.000
_cell.angle_alpha   90.00
_cell.angle_beta   90.00
_cell.angle_gamma   90.00
#
_symmetry.space_group_name_H-M   'P 1'
#
loop_
_entity.id
_entity.type
_entity.pdbx_description
1 polymer ?
#
loop_
_entity_poly.entity_id
_entity_poly.type
_entity_poly.pdbx_seq_one_letter_code
_entity_poly.pdbx_strand_id
1 'polypeptide(L)'
;MPPTLTVVAEHGWMRDQAIAYSEELWKVNVDTPVLHYKDAVYEFATFDMLLKTPQAQGSAEDIAIWVKKFISPRVLSLLLWVGTITEGSKLKATLNYYVHPVTKPITIAL
;
A
#
# COMPACT_ATOMS: atom_id res chain seq x y z
N MET A 1 8.79 18.01 1.14
CA MET A 1 8.34 16.79 0.44
C MET A 1 7.25 16.15 1.29
N PRO A 2 6.20 15.51 0.72
CA PRO A 2 5.23 14.77 1.53
C PRO A 2 5.90 13.58 2.24
N PRO A 3 5.33 13.12 3.37
CA PRO A 3 5.71 11.85 3.99
C PRO A 3 5.70 10.73 2.95
N THR A 4 6.71 9.86 2.97
CA THR A 4 6.93 8.85 1.93
C THR A 4 7.14 7.49 2.54
N LEU A 5 6.18 6.58 2.37
CA LEU A 5 6.34 5.17 2.74
C LEU A 5 7.10 4.43 1.64
N THR A 6 8.18 3.75 2.00
CA THR A 6 8.91 2.88 1.07
C THR A 6 8.68 1.43 1.43
N VAL A 7 8.17 0.66 0.48
CA VAL A 7 7.98 -0.80 0.62
C VAL A 7 9.05 -1.49 -0.20
N VAL A 8 9.83 -2.37 0.44
CA VAL A 8 10.89 -3.14 -0.22
C VAL A 8 10.70 -4.63 -0.02
N ALA A 9 10.94 -5.36 -1.10
CA ALA A 9 10.96 -6.81 -1.11
C ALA A 9 12.39 -7.31 -0.89
N GLU A 10 12.58 -8.37 -0.10
CA GLU A 10 13.90 -8.94 0.20
C GLU A 10 14.69 -9.32 -1.06
N HIS A 11 14.01 -9.92 -2.04
CA HIS A 11 14.59 -10.33 -3.33
C HIS A 11 14.32 -9.32 -4.45
N GLY A 12 13.96 -8.08 -4.11
CA GLY A 12 13.77 -7.01 -5.08
C GLY A 12 15.11 -6.45 -5.56
N TRP A 13 15.31 -6.43 -6.88
CA TRP A 13 16.53 -5.87 -7.48
C TRP A 13 16.72 -4.37 -7.19
N MET A 14 15.63 -3.64 -6.89
CA MET A 14 15.66 -2.23 -6.49
C MET A 14 15.77 -1.99 -4.98
N ARG A 15 15.88 -3.05 -4.16
CA ARG A 15 15.82 -2.94 -2.69
C ARG A 15 16.81 -1.93 -2.13
N ASP A 16 18.08 -2.09 -2.45
CA ASP A 16 19.15 -1.27 -1.87
C ASP A 16 19.04 0.19 -2.33
N GLN A 17 18.60 0.40 -3.57
CA GLN A 17 18.34 1.75 -4.11
C GLN A 17 17.18 2.44 -3.40
N ALA A 18 16.09 1.71 -3.16
CA ALA A 18 14.92 2.25 -2.45
C ALA A 18 15.24 2.60 -1.00
N ILE A 19 16.05 1.78 -0.32
CA ILE A 19 16.53 2.06 1.05
C ILE A 19 17.41 3.31 1.06
N ALA A 20 18.40 3.39 0.17
CA ALA A 20 19.29 4.56 0.08
C ALA A 20 18.50 5.84 -0.21
N TYR A 21 17.49 5.79 -1.08
CA TYR A 21 16.62 6.93 -1.33
C TYR A 21 15.86 7.37 -0.07
N SER A 22 15.28 6.44 0.69
CA SER A 22 14.61 6.75 1.96
C SER A 22 15.55 7.34 3.00
N GLU A 23 16.81 6.90 3.05
CA GLU A 23 17.83 7.47 3.94
C GLU A 23 18.17 8.91 3.56
N GLU A 24 18.29 9.22 2.27
CA GLU A 24 18.47 10.60 1.80
C GLU A 24 17.28 11.49 2.16
N LEU A 25 16.06 10.96 2.05
CA LEU A 25 14.86 11.69 2.47
C LEU A 25 14.82 11.95 3.98
N TRP A 26 15.28 10.97 4.76
CA TRP A 26 15.36 11.13 6.22
C TRP A 26 16.34 12.26 6.60
N LYS A 27 17.49 12.37 5.90
CA LYS A 27 18.48 13.45 6.14
C LYS A 27 17.91 14.86 5.93
N VAL A 28 16.93 15.01 5.04
CA VAL A 28 16.23 16.28 4.80
C VAL A 28 14.94 16.41 5.64
N ASN A 29 14.84 15.65 6.73
CA ASN A 29 13.76 15.69 7.72
C ASN A 29 12.36 15.37 7.15
N VAL A 30 12.31 14.46 6.18
CA VAL A 30 11.05 13.89 5.66
C VAL A 30 10.74 12.60 6.41
N ASP A 31 9.48 12.41 6.83
CA ASP A 31 9.03 11.15 7.44
C ASP A 31 9.03 10.03 6.39
N THR A 32 9.99 9.12 6.50
CA THR A 32 10.25 8.07 5.50
C THR A 32 10.40 6.66 6.06
N PRO A 33 9.32 6.08 6.62
CA PRO A 33 9.37 4.68 7.07
C PRO A 33 9.64 3.72 5.91
N VAL A 34 10.47 2.71 6.18
CA VAL A 34 10.78 1.63 5.24
C VAL A 34 10.22 0.31 5.77
N LEU A 35 9.38 -0.36 4.97
CA LEU A 35 8.81 -1.67 5.27
C LEU A 35 9.56 -2.74 4.48
N HIS A 36 10.12 -3.71 5.20
CA HIS A 36 10.87 -4.81 4.62
C HIS A 36 10.03 -6.10 4.63
N TYR A 37 9.67 -6.58 3.44
CA TYR A 37 8.96 -7.84 3.28
C TYR A 37 9.93 -8.97 3.00
N LYS A 38 10.02 -9.89 3.97
CA LYS A 38 10.82 -11.11 3.87
C LYS A 38 10.23 -12.08 2.85
N ASP A 39 11.10 -12.80 2.15
CA ASP A 39 10.73 -13.82 1.15
C ASP A 39 9.83 -13.28 0.02
N ALA A 40 9.81 -11.95 -0.17
CA ALA A 40 9.05 -11.28 -1.21
C ALA A 40 9.93 -10.98 -2.43
N VAL A 41 9.32 -11.00 -3.61
CA VAL A 41 9.94 -10.66 -4.90
C VAL A 41 9.52 -9.26 -5.35
N TYR A 42 10.21 -8.71 -6.35
CA TYR A 42 9.80 -7.47 -7.00
C TYR A 42 8.34 -7.56 -7.49
N GLU A 43 7.59 -6.47 -7.35
CA GLU A 43 6.15 -6.39 -7.71
C GLU A 43 5.20 -7.36 -6.98
N PHE A 44 5.59 -7.93 -5.83
CA PHE A 44 4.72 -8.88 -5.09
C PHE A 44 3.33 -8.32 -4.73
N ALA A 45 3.20 -7.01 -4.53
CA ALA A 45 1.95 -6.34 -4.15
C ALA A 45 1.07 -5.95 -5.36
N THR A 46 1.57 -6.05 -6.59
CA THR A 46 0.87 -5.63 -7.82
C THR A 46 0.73 -6.75 -8.85
N PHE A 47 1.58 -7.77 -8.78
CA PHE A 47 1.57 -8.88 -9.72
C PHE A 47 0.42 -9.83 -9.41
N ASP A 48 -0.53 -9.99 -10.35
CA ASP A 48 -1.80 -10.70 -10.16
C ASP A 48 -1.67 -12.10 -9.54
N MET A 49 -0.63 -12.86 -9.91
CA MET A 49 -0.39 -14.21 -9.39
C MET A 49 0.01 -14.22 -7.91
N LEU A 50 0.55 -13.11 -7.40
CA LEU A 50 1.09 -12.97 -6.04
C LEU A 50 0.12 -12.26 -5.09
N LEU A 51 -0.97 -11.66 -5.58
CA LEU A 51 -1.92 -10.90 -4.75
C LEU A 51 -2.58 -11.72 -3.61
N LYS A 52 -2.61 -13.05 -3.74
CA LYS A 52 -3.14 -13.97 -2.71
C LYS A 52 -2.09 -14.44 -1.71
N THR A 53 -0.83 -14.02 -1.87
CA THR A 53 0.23 -14.36 -0.93
C THR A 53 0.08 -13.55 0.36
N PRO A 54 0.50 -14.09 1.52
CA PRO A 54 0.47 -13.36 2.78
C PRO A 54 1.24 -12.04 2.74
N GLN A 55 2.35 -12.00 2.00
CA GLN A 55 3.18 -10.80 1.84
C GLN A 55 2.39 -9.69 1.14
N ALA A 56 1.74 -10.00 0.02
CA ALA A 56 0.97 -9.01 -0.74
C ALA A 56 -0.20 -8.45 0.07
N GLN A 57 -0.90 -9.32 0.81
CA GLN A 57 -2.03 -8.91 1.66
C GLN A 57 -1.56 -8.07 2.86
N GLY A 58 -0.52 -8.52 3.57
CA GLY A 58 0.09 -7.76 4.67
C GLY A 58 0.61 -6.40 4.20
N SER A 59 1.21 -6.33 3.01
CA SER A 59 1.64 -5.06 2.42
C SER A 59 0.49 -4.11 2.14
N ALA A 60 -0.62 -4.62 1.62
CA ALA A 60 -1.80 -3.80 1.41
C ALA A 60 -2.37 -3.26 2.73
N GLU A 61 -2.41 -4.08 3.79
CA GLU A 61 -2.85 -3.70 5.13
C GLU A 61 -1.94 -2.64 5.77
N ASP A 62 -0.62 -2.85 5.73
CA ASP A 62 0.36 -1.92 6.30
C ASP A 62 0.33 -0.56 5.58
N ILE A 63 0.19 -0.56 4.25
CA ILE A 63 -0.01 0.66 3.47
C ILE A 63 -1.31 1.35 3.90
N ALA A 64 -2.41 0.61 4.06
CA ALA A 64 -3.68 1.18 4.48
C ALA A 64 -3.61 1.81 5.89
N ILE A 65 -2.95 1.15 6.84
CA ILE A 65 -2.70 1.67 8.19
C ILE A 65 -1.88 2.96 8.12
N TRP A 66 -0.81 2.98 7.31
CA TRP A 66 0.03 4.17 7.17
C TRP A 66 -0.74 5.33 6.54
N VAL A 67 -1.45 5.09 5.44
CA VAL A 67 -2.26 6.12 4.76
C VAL A 67 -3.34 6.68 5.69
N LYS A 68 -3.95 5.84 6.54
CA LYS A 68 -4.95 6.28 7.52
C LYS A 68 -4.42 7.31 8.52
N LYS A 69 -3.10 7.38 8.76
CA LYS A 69 -2.49 8.43 9.59
C LYS A 69 -2.59 9.82 8.96
N PHE A 70 -2.64 9.89 7.62
CA PHE A 70 -2.60 11.14 6.86
C PHE A 70 -3.95 11.52 6.24
N ILE A 71 -4.88 10.58 6.12
CA ILE A 71 -6.23 10.85 5.63
C ILE A 71 -7.16 11.20 6.80
N SER A 72 -7.88 12.33 6.70
CA SER A 72 -8.86 12.70 7.71
C SER A 72 -10.02 11.67 7.80
N PRO A 73 -10.64 11.47 8.98
CA PRO A 73 -11.77 10.55 9.13
C PRO A 73 -12.92 10.83 8.16
N ARG A 74 -13.14 12.11 7.80
CA ARG A 74 -14.16 12.51 6.81
C ARG A 74 -13.81 12.04 5.40
N VAL A 75 -12.58 12.22 4.96
CA VAL A 75 -12.13 11.76 3.62
C VAL A 75 -12.12 10.24 3.57
N LEU A 76 -11.69 9.57 4.64
CA LEU A 76 -11.75 8.12 4.76
C LEU A 76 -13.20 7.61 4.67
N SER A 77 -14.15 8.25 5.36
CA SER A 77 -15.57 7.89 5.28
C SER A 77 -16.17 8.09 3.88
N LEU A 78 -15.72 9.13 3.15
CA LEU A 78 -16.16 9.38 1.78
C LEU A 78 -15.60 8.34 0.80
N LEU A 79 -14.32 8.00 0.93
CA LEU A 79 -13.67 6.98 0.10
C LEU A 79 -14.26 5.59 0.33
N LEU A 80 -14.55 5.23 1.59
CA LEU A 80 -15.28 4.02 1.92
C LEU A 80 -16.69 4.03 1.34
N TRP A 81 -17.41 5.16 1.42
CA TRP A 81 -18.76 5.28 0.86
C TRP A 81 -18.77 5.08 -0.67
N VAL A 82 -17.80 5.68 -1.38
CA VAL A 82 -17.58 5.47 -2.82
C VAL A 82 -17.24 4.00 -3.13
N GLY A 83 -16.50 3.31 -2.26
CA GLY A 83 -16.21 1.87 -2.39
C GLY A 83 -17.39 0.93 -2.11
N THR A 84 -18.37 1.36 -1.30
CA THR A 84 -19.55 0.56 -0.93
C THR A 84 -20.73 0.64 -1.92
N ILE A 85 -20.62 1.36 -3.04
CA ILE A 85 -21.71 1.49 -4.03
C ILE A 85 -21.58 0.48 -5.20
N THR A 86 -20.58 -0.40 -5.19
CA THR A 86 -20.45 -1.50 -6.16
C THR A 86 -20.68 -2.85 -5.50
N GLU A 87 -21.81 -3.48 -5.87
CA GLU A 87 -22.29 -4.84 -5.54
C GLU A 87 -23.03 -5.05 -4.21
N GLY A 88 -24.24 -5.61 -4.35
CA GLY A 88 -25.19 -5.83 -3.28
C GLY A 88 -24.75 -6.85 -2.21
N SER A 89 -25.29 -6.61 -1.01
CA SER A 89 -25.65 -7.62 -0.02
C SER A 89 -24.56 -8.36 0.77
N LYS A 90 -23.27 -8.10 0.57
CA LYS A 90 -22.22 -8.61 1.49
C LYS A 90 -21.24 -7.50 1.84
N LEU A 91 -21.26 -7.06 3.10
CA LEU A 91 -20.31 -6.10 3.65
C LEU A 91 -18.89 -6.64 3.49
N LYS A 92 -18.20 -6.17 2.45
CA LYS A 92 -16.74 -6.21 2.29
C LYS A 92 -16.32 -4.78 2.08
N ALA A 93 -15.59 -4.21 3.04
CA ALA A 93 -15.08 -2.84 2.91
C ALA A 93 -13.90 -2.84 1.94
N THR A 94 -14.18 -2.79 0.63
CA THR A 94 -13.15 -2.72 -0.41
C THR A 94 -12.55 -1.31 -0.45
N LEU A 95 -11.32 -1.15 0.06
CA LEU A 95 -10.57 0.10 -0.09
C LEU A 95 -9.88 0.10 -1.46
N ASN A 96 -10.56 0.65 -2.47
CA ASN A 96 -10.01 0.79 -3.83
C ASN A 96 -8.90 1.84 -3.85
N TYR A 97 -7.64 1.43 -3.67
CA TYR A 97 -6.50 2.29 -4.00
C TYR A 97 -6.27 2.29 -5.51
N TYR A 98 -6.52 3.43 -6.16
CA TYR A 98 -6.10 3.66 -7.54
C TYR A 98 -4.60 3.97 -7.57
N VAL A 99 -3.77 2.94 -7.66
CA VAL A 99 -2.34 3.10 -7.99
C VAL A 99 -2.22 3.04 -9.52
N HIS A 100 -2.45 4.17 -10.21
CA HIS A 100 -2.33 4.32 -11.68
C HIS A 100 -3.53 3.71 -12.50
N PRO A 101 -3.86 4.25 -13.71
CA PRO A 101 -5.11 3.94 -14.43
C PRO A 101 -5.26 2.52 -14.99
N VAL A 102 -4.34 1.60 -14.68
CA VAL A 102 -4.22 0.29 -15.35
C VAL A 102 -4.34 -0.89 -14.38
N THR A 103 -4.21 -0.68 -13.07
CA THR A 103 -4.27 -1.78 -12.09
C THR A 103 -5.67 -1.91 -11.50
N LYS A 104 -6.20 -3.13 -11.53
CA LYS A 104 -7.49 -3.51 -10.92
C LYS A 104 -7.50 -3.18 -9.42
N PRO A 105 -8.68 -2.93 -8.84
CA PRO A 105 -8.81 -2.64 -7.41
C PRO A 105 -8.26 -3.78 -6.55
N ILE A 106 -7.33 -3.45 -5.65
CA ILE A 106 -6.88 -4.36 -4.59
C ILE A 106 -7.97 -4.37 -3.52
N THR A 107 -8.62 -5.53 -3.34
CA THR A 107 -9.64 -5.72 -2.30
C THR A 107 -8.97 -6.16 -1.01
N ILE A 108 -8.97 -5.29 -0.01
CA ILE A 108 -8.59 -5.64 1.38
C ILE A 108 -9.89 -5.86 2.15
N ALA A 109 -10.00 -6.96 2.91
CA ALA A 109 -11.13 -7.18 3.81
C ALA A 109 -10.80 -6.59 5.18
N LEU A 110 -11.69 -5.73 5.71
CA LEU A 110 -11.67 -5.26 7.10
C LEU A 110 -12.48 -6.21 8.00
#